data_AF-A0A7S0LB84-F1
#
_entry.id   AF-A0A7S0LB84-F1
#
_cell.length_a   1.000
_cell.length_b   1.000
_cell.length_c   1.000
_cell.angle_alpha   90.00
_cell.angle_beta   90.00
_cell.angle_gamma   90.00
#
_symmetry.space_group_name_H-M   'P 1'
#
loop_
_entity.id
_entity.type
_entity.pdbx_description
1 polymer ?
#
loop_
_entity_poly.entity_id
_entity_poly.type
_entity_poly.pdbx_seq_one_letter_code
_entity_poly.pdbx_strand_id
1 'polypeptide(L)'
;AAGWRDQGSAAIGRAVRRFFATHGAADGSVVAYLPPEGVGREGEADDATEEEVEAAPALWRLLHTDGDVEEVELDELEEALAAAAEGRSVEQEVEQLLEAAWEALEMGVALFGESGQTLPLAEAHERLADAALQNAQPERAFEEYGAARQLLLQLRESGELPPDHRRLADIEFYLGLTQLHLGDGRSAKAHYEQAMLLLQLRRANLEK
;
A
#
# COMPACT_ATOMS: atom_id res chain seq x y z
N ALA A 1 2.92 11.94 36.85
CA ALA A 1 2.57 12.25 35.46
C ALA A 1 3.20 13.58 35.11
N ALA A 2 4.16 13.58 34.18
CA ALA A 2 4.62 14.83 33.58
C ALA A 2 3.47 15.34 32.71
N GLY A 3 3.00 16.57 32.93
CA GLY A 3 1.97 17.16 32.08
C GLY A 3 2.53 17.67 30.75
N TRP A 4 1.63 17.98 29.82
CA TRP A 4 1.93 18.68 28.58
C TRP A 4 2.71 19.98 28.85
N ARG A 5 3.77 20.20 28.07
CA ARG A 5 4.67 21.35 28.20
C ARG A 5 4.64 22.17 26.93
N ASP A 6 4.58 23.49 27.08
CA ASP A 6 4.71 24.47 25.99
C ASP A 6 6.16 24.90 25.75
N GLN A 7 7.13 24.26 26.43
CA GLN A 7 8.57 24.47 26.30
C GLN A 7 9.33 23.16 26.50
N GLY A 8 10.61 23.14 26.10
CA GLY A 8 11.51 21.99 26.30
C GLY A 8 11.64 21.03 25.11
N SER A 9 10.90 21.28 24.02
CA SER A 9 11.09 20.65 22.71
C SER A 9 11.47 21.73 21.70
N ALA A 10 12.51 21.48 20.91
CA ALA A 10 12.93 22.37 19.82
C ALA A 10 11.91 22.42 18.67
N ALA A 11 10.92 21.52 18.66
CA ALA A 11 9.87 21.49 17.66
C ALA A 11 8.76 22.51 17.91
N ILE A 12 8.61 22.99 19.15
CA ILE A 12 7.51 23.90 19.53
C ILE A 12 7.57 25.19 18.72
N GLY A 13 6.43 25.59 18.17
CA GLY A 13 6.27 26.76 17.31
C GLY A 13 6.67 26.55 15.85
N ARG A 14 7.19 25.37 15.47
CA ARG A 14 7.49 25.06 14.06
C ARG A 14 6.21 24.74 13.30
N ALA A 15 6.19 25.14 12.03
CA ALA A 15 5.14 24.77 11.09
C ALA A 15 5.22 23.28 10.74
N VAL A 16 4.07 22.64 10.60
CA VAL A 16 3.91 21.24 10.22
C VAL A 16 2.86 21.12 9.11
N ARG A 17 2.98 20.08 8.30
CA ARG A 17 1.99 19.68 7.29
C ARG A 17 1.74 18.19 7.40
N ARG A 18 0.50 17.79 7.67
CA ARG A 18 0.07 16.37 7.73
C ARG A 18 -0.70 16.02 6.47
N PHE A 19 -0.52 14.80 5.96
CA PHE A 19 -1.31 14.25 4.86
C PHE A 19 -2.27 13.19 5.40
N PHE A 20 -3.52 13.28 4.99
CA PHE A 20 -4.60 12.37 5.36
C PHE A 20 -5.21 11.78 4.09
N ALA A 21 -5.35 10.46 4.06
CA ALA A 21 -5.85 9.73 2.89
C ALA A 21 -7.22 10.22 2.38
N THR A 22 -8.06 10.78 3.26
CA THR A 22 -9.45 11.16 2.96
C THR A 22 -9.70 12.66 2.85
N HIS A 23 -8.79 13.51 3.34
CA HIS A 23 -9.02 14.97 3.45
C HIS A 23 -7.89 15.83 2.87
N GLY A 24 -6.87 15.21 2.26
CA GLY A 24 -5.76 15.93 1.63
C GLY A 24 -4.69 16.31 2.66
N ALA A 25 -4.33 17.58 2.75
CA ALA A 25 -3.31 18.05 3.68
C ALA A 25 -3.87 19.05 4.70
N ALA A 26 -3.39 18.98 5.94
CA ALA A 26 -3.62 20.00 6.95
C ALA A 26 -2.31 20.67 7.35
N ASP A 27 -2.30 21.99 7.32
CA ASP A 27 -1.22 22.80 7.86
C ASP A 27 -1.50 23.12 9.33
N GLY A 28 -0.43 23.24 10.12
CA GLY A 28 -0.54 23.52 11.55
C GLY A 28 0.79 23.94 12.18
N SER A 29 0.83 23.89 13.51
CA SER A 29 2.04 24.13 14.29
C SER A 29 2.11 23.24 15.51
N VAL A 30 3.34 22.95 15.96
CA VAL A 30 3.57 22.21 17.21
C VAL A 30 3.32 23.15 18.40
N VAL A 31 2.38 22.80 19.27
CA VAL A 31 1.96 23.67 20.40
C VAL A 31 2.32 23.12 21.77
N ALA A 32 2.51 21.81 21.91
CA ALA A 32 2.93 21.21 23.17
C ALA A 32 3.72 19.92 22.97
N TYR A 33 4.41 19.50 24.02
CA TYR A 33 5.21 18.30 24.10
C TYR A 33 4.95 17.57 25.42
N LEU A 34 4.71 16.26 25.33
CA LEU A 34 4.63 15.36 26.46
C LEU A 34 5.93 14.53 26.48
N PRO A 35 6.81 14.72 27.48
CA PRO A 35 8.01 13.90 27.59
C PRO A 35 7.65 12.44 27.89
N PRO A 36 8.53 11.49 27.55
CA PRO A 36 8.28 10.08 27.79
C PRO A 36 8.15 9.80 29.30
N GLU A 37 7.19 8.96 29.68
CA GLU A 37 7.03 8.53 31.06
C GLU A 37 7.99 7.37 31.36
N GLY A 38 8.82 7.49 32.41
CA GLY A 38 9.75 6.43 32.83
C GLY A 38 11.24 6.78 32.76
N VAL A 39 11.61 7.94 32.19
CA VAL A 39 13.01 8.42 32.24
C VAL A 39 13.29 9.04 33.62
N GLY A 40 13.67 8.18 34.57
CA GLY A 40 14.50 8.48 35.74
C GLY A 40 14.05 9.64 36.65
N ARG A 41 13.32 9.30 37.72
CA ARG A 41 13.50 10.01 38.99
C ARG A 41 14.89 9.63 39.49
N GLU A 42 15.86 10.53 39.41
CA GLU A 42 17.15 10.33 40.08
C GLU A 42 16.89 10.14 41.58
N GLY A 43 17.20 8.94 42.08
CA GLY A 43 17.20 8.62 43.51
C GLY A 43 15.96 7.89 44.00
N GLU A 44 15.99 6.56 43.93
CA GLU A 44 15.69 5.63 45.02
C GLU A 44 15.80 4.20 44.47
N ALA A 45 16.89 3.52 44.83
CA ALA A 45 17.05 2.10 44.58
C ALA A 45 16.23 1.35 45.64
N ASP A 46 15.21 0.61 45.23
CA ASP A 46 14.74 -0.55 45.98
C ASP A 46 14.01 -1.55 45.07
N ASP A 47 14.69 -2.68 44.87
CA ASP A 47 14.21 -4.05 44.69
C ASP A 47 12.76 -4.27 44.18
N ALA A 48 12.58 -4.41 42.86
CA ALA A 48 11.46 -5.13 42.25
C ALA A 48 11.74 -5.49 40.77
N THR A 49 11.77 -6.80 40.49
CA THR A 49 11.50 -7.52 39.22
C THR A 49 11.73 -6.78 37.88
N GLU A 50 12.64 -7.32 37.06
CA GLU A 50 12.90 -6.96 35.65
C GLU A 50 11.70 -7.27 34.72
N GLU A 51 10.55 -6.63 34.94
CA GLU A 51 9.66 -6.28 33.82
C GLU A 51 10.22 -4.97 33.25
N GLU A 52 10.84 -5.03 32.06
CA GLU A 52 11.11 -3.83 31.27
C GLU A 52 9.77 -3.16 30.96
N VAL A 53 9.35 -2.24 31.83
CA VAL A 53 8.22 -1.37 31.57
C VAL A 53 8.67 -0.46 30.43
N GLU A 54 8.24 -0.79 29.21
CA GLU A 54 8.46 0.02 28.02
C GLU A 54 7.96 1.44 28.33
N ALA A 55 8.90 2.39 28.37
CA ALA A 55 8.60 3.78 28.68
C ALA A 55 7.59 4.29 27.66
N ALA A 56 6.53 4.97 28.13
CA ALA A 56 5.58 5.57 27.21
C ALA A 56 6.33 6.57 26.32
N PRO A 57 6.15 6.51 24.98
CA PRO A 57 6.90 7.36 24.07
C PRO A 57 6.57 8.84 24.31
N ALA A 58 7.46 9.68 23.84
CA ALA A 58 7.20 11.11 23.79
C ALA A 58 6.09 11.41 22.78
N LEU A 59 5.24 12.39 23.09
CA LEU A 59 4.18 12.86 22.18
C LEU A 59 4.29 14.35 21.93
N TRP A 60 3.86 14.79 20.76
CA TRP A 60 3.75 16.19 20.38
C TRP A 60 2.32 16.52 20.00
N ARG A 61 1.87 17.70 20.43
CA ARG A 61 0.54 18.19 20.08
C ARG A 61 0.66 19.16 18.92
N LEU A 62 -0.05 18.85 17.84
CA LEU A 62 -0.21 19.70 16.67
C LEU A 62 -1.54 20.45 16.78
N LEU A 63 -1.51 21.75 16.51
CA LEU A 63 -2.72 22.55 16.31
C LEU A 63 -2.81 22.87 14.82
N HIS A 64 -3.81 22.29 14.16
CA HIS A 64 -4.11 22.49 12.74
C HIS A 64 -4.83 23.83 12.53
N THR A 65 -4.75 24.35 11.30
CA THR A 65 -5.32 25.65 10.93
C THR A 65 -6.85 25.73 11.01
N ASP A 66 -7.53 24.58 10.96
CA ASP A 66 -8.97 24.44 11.19
C ASP A 66 -9.36 24.41 12.68
N GLY A 67 -8.36 24.40 13.58
CA GLY A 67 -8.53 24.35 15.03
C GLY A 67 -8.51 22.94 15.61
N ASP A 68 -8.36 21.90 14.77
CA ASP A 68 -8.23 20.53 15.24
C ASP A 68 -6.88 20.31 15.92
N VAL A 69 -6.89 19.40 16.89
CA VAL A 69 -5.72 19.08 17.71
C VAL A 69 -5.41 17.60 17.56
N GLU A 70 -4.18 17.30 17.19
CA GLU A 70 -3.67 15.95 17.00
C GLU A 70 -2.49 15.71 17.95
N GLU A 71 -2.37 14.49 18.46
CA GLU A 71 -1.24 14.04 19.26
C GLU A 71 -0.47 13.02 18.42
N VAL A 72 0.82 13.29 18.17
CA VAL A 72 1.66 12.51 17.25
C VAL A 72 2.93 12.03 17.93
N GLU A 73 3.45 10.91 17.44
CA GLU A 73 4.74 10.37 17.84
C GLU A 73 5.90 11.09 17.11
N LEU A 74 7.15 10.71 17.41
CA LEU A 74 8.33 11.39 16.88
C LEU A 74 8.46 11.24 15.36
N ASP A 75 8.22 10.04 14.83
CA ASP A 75 8.28 9.73 13.40
C ASP A 75 7.26 10.54 12.61
N GLU A 76 6.01 10.57 13.07
CA GLU A 76 4.94 11.36 12.48
C GLU A 76 5.23 12.88 12.55
N LEU A 77 5.84 13.34 13.64
CA LEU A 77 6.28 14.73 13.77
C LEU A 77 7.39 15.07 12.77
N GLU A 78 8.41 14.21 12.68
CA GLU A 78 9.55 14.41 11.78
C GLU A 78 9.08 14.47 10.32
N GLU A 79 8.17 13.58 9.93
CA GLU A 79 7.56 13.58 8.62
C GLU A 79 6.77 14.88 8.36
N ALA A 80 5.95 15.32 9.32
CA ALA A 80 5.12 16.51 9.17
C ALA A 80 5.96 17.81 9.13
N LEU A 81 7.07 17.85 9.86
CA LEU A 81 8.04 18.95 9.82
C LEU A 81 8.78 18.98 8.47
N ALA A 82 9.18 17.82 7.95
CA ALA A 82 9.82 17.71 6.64
C ALA A 82 8.85 18.13 5.52
N ALA A 83 7.61 17.65 5.55
CA ALA A 83 6.56 18.02 4.60
C ALA A 83 6.35 19.54 4.53
N ALA A 84 6.28 20.21 5.69
CA ALA A 84 6.14 21.66 5.75
C ALA A 84 7.40 22.39 5.24
N ALA A 85 8.59 21.92 5.60
CA ALA A 85 9.85 22.53 5.19
C ALA A 85 10.08 22.44 3.68
N GLU A 86 9.70 21.31 3.08
CA GLU A 86 9.79 21.05 1.64
C GLU A 86 8.63 21.69 0.85
N GLY A 87 7.57 22.10 1.54
CA GLY A 87 6.36 22.59 0.90
C GLY A 87 5.62 21.53 0.09
N ARG A 88 5.72 20.24 0.50
CA ARG A 88 5.13 19.10 -0.22
C ARG A 88 3.64 19.34 -0.49
N SER A 89 3.20 19.10 -1.72
CA SER A 89 1.79 19.16 -2.10
C SER A 89 1.12 17.79 -2.00
N VAL A 90 -0.22 17.75 -2.04
CA VAL A 90 -0.98 16.49 -2.04
C VAL A 90 -0.65 15.67 -3.29
N GLU A 91 -0.45 16.33 -4.43
CA GLU A 91 -0.08 15.67 -5.68
C GLU A 91 1.27 14.94 -5.56
N GLN A 92 2.26 15.58 -4.95
CA GLN A 92 3.59 14.98 -4.73
C GLN A 92 3.52 13.80 -3.76
N GLU A 93 2.67 13.89 -2.73
CA GLU A 93 2.46 12.80 -1.79
C GLU A 93 1.79 11.59 -2.46
N VAL A 94 0.76 11.84 -3.28
CA VAL A 94 0.10 10.80 -4.06
C VAL A 94 1.09 10.15 -5.03
N GLU A 95 1.96 10.92 -5.68
CA GLU A 95 2.98 10.38 -6.58
C GLU A 95 3.95 9.45 -5.84
N GLN A 96 4.46 9.84 -4.67
CA GLN A 96 5.34 9.00 -3.85
C GLN A 96 4.66 7.73 -3.36
N LEU A 97 3.40 7.83 -2.91
CA LEU A 97 2.62 6.66 -2.49
C LEU A 97 2.36 5.70 -3.64
N LEU A 98 2.07 6.21 -4.84
CA LEU A 98 1.93 5.38 -6.02
C LEU A 98 3.25 4.69 -6.33
N GLU A 99 4.38 5.41 -6.38
CA GLU A 99 5.70 4.84 -6.62
C GLU A 99 6.05 3.74 -5.62
N ALA A 100 5.87 3.98 -4.31
CA ALA A 100 6.10 2.97 -3.28
C ALA A 100 5.17 1.74 -3.43
N ALA A 101 3.91 1.94 -3.81
CA ALA A 101 2.99 0.84 -4.09
C ALA A 101 3.44 0.01 -5.30
N TRP A 102 3.96 0.66 -6.34
CA TRP A 102 4.54 0.00 -7.51
C TRP A 102 5.76 -0.84 -7.13
N GLU A 103 6.71 -0.27 -6.39
CA GLU A 103 7.90 -0.99 -5.92
C GLU A 103 7.52 -2.19 -5.06
N ALA A 104 6.50 -2.06 -4.19
CA ALA A 104 6.02 -3.17 -3.37
C ALA A 104 5.44 -4.32 -4.21
N LEU A 105 4.70 -4.00 -5.28
CA LEU A 105 4.17 -5.01 -6.21
C LEU A 105 5.29 -5.70 -7.00
N GLU A 106 6.28 -4.95 -7.50
CA GLU A 106 7.45 -5.49 -8.18
C GLU A 106 8.28 -6.39 -7.26
N MET A 107 8.47 -5.98 -6.00
CA MET A 107 9.11 -6.80 -4.98
C MET A 107 8.35 -8.10 -4.74
N GLY A 108 7.01 -8.05 -4.72
CA GLY A 108 6.17 -9.24 -4.63
C GLY A 108 6.43 -10.22 -5.78
N VAL A 109 6.49 -9.73 -7.01
CA VAL A 109 6.86 -10.54 -8.19
C VAL A 109 8.23 -11.18 -8.01
N ALA A 110 9.24 -10.42 -7.57
CA ALA A 110 10.59 -10.94 -7.35
C ALA A 110 10.62 -12.05 -6.29
N LEU A 111 10.02 -11.81 -5.12
CA LEU A 111 10.01 -12.74 -3.99
C LEU A 111 9.28 -14.06 -4.32
N PHE A 112 8.13 -13.99 -4.99
CA PHE A 112 7.41 -15.20 -5.40
C PHE A 112 8.12 -15.95 -6.54
N GLY A 113 8.80 -15.22 -7.43
CA GLY A 113 9.65 -15.79 -8.47
C GLY A 113 10.81 -16.60 -7.88
N GLU A 114 11.53 -16.03 -6.92
CA GLU A 114 12.65 -16.70 -6.25
C GLU A 114 12.22 -17.89 -5.39
N SER A 115 11.07 -17.79 -4.71
CA SER A 115 10.55 -18.87 -3.88
C SER A 115 9.87 -20.01 -4.65
N GLY A 116 9.70 -19.86 -5.97
CA GLY A 116 9.06 -20.86 -6.82
C GLY A 116 7.54 -21.01 -6.58
N GLN A 117 6.91 -20.02 -5.97
CA GLN A 117 5.48 -20.04 -5.65
C GLN A 117 4.67 -19.56 -6.85
N THR A 118 4.39 -20.47 -7.79
CA THR A 118 3.77 -20.14 -9.09
C THR A 118 2.41 -19.44 -8.99
N LEU A 119 1.52 -19.87 -8.09
CA LEU A 119 0.20 -19.24 -7.95
C LEU A 119 0.31 -17.84 -7.34
N PRO A 120 0.96 -17.62 -6.19
CA PRO A 120 1.24 -16.28 -5.68
C PRO A 120 1.96 -15.36 -6.67
N LEU A 121 2.91 -15.89 -7.46
CA LEU A 121 3.57 -15.13 -8.52
C LEU A 121 2.58 -14.66 -9.59
N ALA A 122 1.66 -15.54 -10.01
CA ALA A 122 0.61 -15.17 -10.97
C ALA A 122 -0.30 -14.07 -10.41
N GLU A 123 -0.64 -14.14 -9.12
CA GLU A 123 -1.45 -13.13 -8.43
C GLU A 123 -0.70 -11.79 -8.30
N ALA A 124 0.62 -11.82 -8.07
CA ALA A 124 1.45 -10.61 -8.03
C ALA A 124 1.48 -9.91 -9.40
N HIS A 125 1.68 -10.67 -10.49
CA HIS A 125 1.58 -10.15 -11.86
C HIS A 125 0.19 -9.59 -12.16
N GLU A 126 -0.89 -10.26 -11.73
CA GLU A 126 -2.27 -9.76 -11.88
C GLU A 126 -2.44 -8.39 -11.20
N ARG A 127 -1.93 -8.21 -9.98
CA ARG A 127 -2.01 -6.93 -9.25
C ARG A 127 -1.17 -5.83 -9.91
N LEU A 128 0.00 -6.16 -10.42
CA LEU A 128 0.85 -5.22 -11.15
C LEU A 128 0.19 -4.79 -12.46
N ALA A 129 -0.51 -5.71 -13.13
CA ALA A 129 -1.29 -5.42 -14.33
C ALA A 129 -2.50 -4.51 -14.05
N ASP A 130 -3.25 -4.78 -12.97
CA ASP A 130 -4.37 -3.94 -12.52
C ASP A 130 -3.89 -2.50 -12.24
N ALA A 131 -2.78 -2.35 -11.52
CA ALA A 131 -2.17 -1.07 -11.24
C ALA A 131 -1.72 -0.35 -12.52
N ALA A 132 -1.12 -1.07 -13.47
CA ALA A 132 -0.73 -0.53 -14.76
C ALA A 132 -1.92 -0.02 -15.57
N LEU A 133 -3.00 -0.78 -15.62
CA LEU A 133 -4.18 -0.40 -16.38
C LEU A 133 -4.88 0.83 -15.77
N GLN A 134 -4.97 0.91 -14.44
CA GLN A 134 -5.52 2.06 -13.73
C GLN A 134 -4.69 3.33 -13.92
N ASN A 135 -3.37 3.20 -14.10
CA ASN A 135 -2.45 4.30 -14.37
C ASN A 135 -2.26 4.60 -15.86
N ALA A 136 -3.17 4.11 -16.73
CA ALA A 136 -3.14 4.32 -18.18
C ALA A 136 -1.82 3.86 -18.85
N GLN A 137 -1.26 2.74 -18.36
CA GLN A 137 -0.10 2.06 -18.95
C GLN A 137 -0.53 0.71 -19.56
N PRO A 138 -1.32 0.71 -20.66
CA PRO A 138 -1.91 -0.51 -21.18
C PRO A 138 -0.89 -1.49 -21.77
N GLU A 139 0.27 -1.03 -22.25
CA GLU A 139 1.35 -1.90 -22.73
C GLU A 139 1.93 -2.74 -21.58
N ARG A 140 2.24 -2.08 -20.46
CA ARG A 140 2.73 -2.76 -19.25
C ARG A 140 1.66 -3.71 -18.69
N ALA A 141 0.41 -3.26 -18.60
CA ALA A 141 -0.68 -4.12 -18.16
C ALA A 141 -0.80 -5.39 -19.02
N PHE A 142 -0.60 -5.28 -20.33
CA PHE A 142 -0.66 -6.42 -21.24
C PHE A 142 0.47 -7.43 -20.98
N GLU A 143 1.69 -6.95 -20.74
CA GLU A 143 2.83 -7.78 -20.38
C GLU A 143 2.57 -8.54 -19.07
N GLU A 144 2.10 -7.84 -18.04
CA GLU A 144 1.87 -8.39 -16.71
C GLU A 144 0.69 -9.39 -16.68
N TYR A 145 -0.46 -9.06 -17.29
CA TYR A 145 -1.54 -10.04 -17.44
C TYR A 145 -1.11 -11.23 -18.30
N GLY A 146 -0.23 -11.01 -19.29
CA GLY A 146 0.37 -12.07 -20.09
C GLY A 146 1.22 -13.03 -19.26
N ALA A 147 2.05 -12.51 -18.36
CA ALA A 147 2.84 -13.30 -17.42
C ALA A 147 1.95 -14.09 -16.45
N ALA A 148 0.95 -13.42 -15.82
CA ALA A 148 -0.03 -14.07 -14.95
C ALA A 148 -0.76 -15.22 -15.67
N ARG A 149 -1.18 -14.99 -16.92
CA ARG A 149 -1.81 -16.01 -17.76
C ARG A 149 -0.91 -17.22 -17.96
N GLN A 150 0.36 -17.03 -18.32
CA GLN A 150 1.29 -18.13 -18.56
C GLN A 150 1.47 -19.01 -17.32
N LEU A 151 1.62 -18.40 -16.15
CA LEU A 151 1.77 -19.12 -14.87
C LEU A 151 0.51 -19.92 -14.52
N LEU A 152 -0.67 -19.34 -14.71
CA LEU A 152 -1.94 -20.07 -14.50
C LEU A 152 -2.12 -21.23 -15.48
N LEU A 153 -1.68 -21.07 -16.74
CA LEU A 153 -1.69 -22.16 -17.71
C LEU A 153 -0.74 -23.29 -17.32
N GLN A 154 0.45 -22.97 -16.82
CA GLN A 154 1.40 -23.97 -16.30
C GLN A 154 0.81 -24.77 -15.13
N LEU A 155 0.21 -24.09 -14.15
CA LEU A 155 -0.47 -24.74 -13.03
C LEU A 155 -1.63 -25.64 -13.49
N ARG A 156 -2.34 -25.23 -14.53
CA ARG A 156 -3.40 -26.03 -15.13
C ARG A 156 -2.85 -27.29 -15.81
N GLU A 157 -1.72 -27.16 -16.52
CA GLU A 157 -1.06 -28.27 -17.21
C GLU A 157 -0.42 -29.26 -16.22
N SER A 158 0.09 -28.79 -15.08
CA SER A 158 0.59 -29.66 -14.00
C SER A 158 -0.52 -30.34 -13.19
N GLY A 159 -1.76 -29.86 -13.32
CA GLY A 159 -2.93 -30.36 -12.58
C GLY A 159 -3.10 -29.75 -11.18
N GLU A 160 -2.27 -28.78 -10.81
CA GLU A 160 -2.39 -28.01 -9.56
C GLU A 160 -3.57 -27.04 -9.58
N LEU A 161 -4.01 -26.64 -10.79
CA LEU A 161 -5.15 -25.77 -11.01
C LEU A 161 -6.20 -26.48 -11.88
N PRO A 162 -7.49 -26.48 -11.49
CA PRO A 162 -8.51 -27.13 -12.31
C PRO A 162 -8.67 -26.43 -13.67
N PRO A 163 -9.05 -27.16 -14.74
CA PRO A 163 -9.18 -26.60 -16.08
C PRO A 163 -10.17 -25.43 -16.21
N ASP A 164 -11.12 -25.34 -15.29
CA ASP A 164 -12.20 -24.37 -15.22
C ASP A 164 -12.03 -23.36 -14.07
N HIS A 165 -10.79 -23.19 -13.62
CA HIS A 165 -10.46 -22.23 -12.59
C HIS A 165 -10.83 -20.81 -13.03
N ARG A 166 -11.61 -20.11 -12.20
CA ARG A 166 -12.19 -18.81 -12.54
C ARG A 166 -11.14 -17.77 -12.93
N ARG A 167 -9.99 -17.72 -12.24
CA ARG A 167 -8.94 -16.73 -12.52
C ARG A 167 -8.46 -16.73 -13.98
N LEU A 168 -8.44 -17.88 -14.65
CA LEU A 168 -8.10 -17.91 -16.09
C LEU A 168 -9.10 -17.12 -16.94
N ALA A 169 -10.39 -17.16 -16.59
CA ALA A 169 -11.40 -16.37 -17.29
C ALA A 169 -11.28 -14.87 -16.97
N ASP A 170 -11.00 -14.53 -15.72
CA ASP A 170 -10.81 -13.15 -15.29
C ASP A 170 -9.58 -12.52 -16.00
N ILE A 171 -8.46 -13.25 -16.10
CA ILE A 171 -7.27 -12.81 -16.86
C ILE A 171 -7.55 -12.63 -18.35
N GLU A 172 -8.26 -13.57 -18.99
CA GLU A 172 -8.64 -13.41 -20.40
C GLU A 172 -9.57 -12.19 -20.59
N PHE A 173 -10.48 -11.92 -19.66
CA PHE A 173 -11.31 -10.71 -19.69
C PHE A 173 -10.45 -9.45 -19.62
N TYR A 174 -9.49 -9.37 -18.70
CA TYR A 174 -8.63 -8.20 -18.55
C TYR A 174 -7.64 -8.00 -19.69
N LEU A 175 -7.13 -9.08 -20.29
CA LEU A 175 -6.38 -9.00 -21.56
C LEU A 175 -7.24 -8.42 -22.67
N GLY A 176 -8.52 -8.81 -22.74
CA GLY A 176 -9.48 -8.25 -23.67
C GLY A 176 -9.69 -6.75 -23.47
N LEU A 177 -9.88 -6.32 -22.22
CA LEU A 177 -10.01 -4.91 -21.85
C LEU A 177 -8.73 -4.13 -22.22
N THR A 178 -7.57 -4.66 -21.88
CA THR A 178 -6.27 -4.04 -22.18
C THR A 178 -6.06 -3.87 -23.69
N GLN A 179 -6.42 -4.86 -24.49
CA GLN A 179 -6.37 -4.77 -25.96
C GLN A 179 -7.30 -3.68 -26.53
N LEU A 180 -8.45 -3.40 -25.89
CA LEU A 180 -9.27 -2.25 -26.26
C LEU A 180 -8.56 -0.91 -25.97
N HIS A 181 -7.87 -0.79 -24.83
CA HIS A 181 -7.07 0.39 -24.52
C HIS A 181 -5.91 0.58 -25.53
N LEU A 182 -5.35 -0.52 -26.03
CA LEU A 182 -4.34 -0.52 -27.11
C LEU A 182 -4.93 -0.31 -28.52
N GLY A 183 -6.27 -0.24 -28.66
CA GLY A 183 -6.95 -0.03 -29.93
C GLY A 183 -7.12 -1.28 -30.81
N ASP A 184 -6.80 -2.47 -30.32
CA ASP A 184 -6.99 -3.73 -31.05
C ASP A 184 -8.28 -4.46 -30.64
N GLY A 185 -9.38 -4.03 -31.24
CA GLY A 185 -10.69 -4.64 -31.03
C GLY A 185 -10.79 -6.10 -31.50
N ARG A 186 -9.91 -6.56 -32.40
CA ARG A 186 -9.93 -7.95 -32.89
C ARG A 186 -9.35 -8.88 -31.85
N SER A 187 -8.19 -8.54 -31.30
CA SER A 187 -7.55 -9.29 -30.22
C SER A 187 -8.41 -9.24 -28.95
N ALA A 188 -9.00 -8.08 -28.64
CA ALA A 188 -9.93 -7.95 -27.53
C ALA A 188 -11.10 -8.94 -27.60
N LYS A 189 -11.73 -9.05 -28.78
CA LYS A 189 -12.82 -9.99 -29.01
C LYS A 189 -12.40 -11.45 -28.77
N ALA A 190 -11.24 -11.85 -29.26
CA ALA A 190 -10.75 -13.22 -29.09
C ALA A 190 -10.55 -13.56 -27.60
N HIS A 191 -10.01 -12.62 -26.82
CA HIS A 191 -9.86 -12.76 -25.38
C HIS A 191 -11.21 -12.87 -24.66
N TYR A 192 -12.20 -12.06 -25.00
CA TYR A 192 -13.54 -12.18 -24.42
C TYR A 192 -14.23 -13.49 -24.76
N GLU A 193 -14.06 -14.00 -25.99
CA GLU A 193 -14.56 -15.33 -26.38
C GLU A 193 -13.90 -16.42 -25.55
N GLN A 194 -12.59 -16.33 -25.30
CA GLN A 194 -11.86 -17.28 -24.46
C GLN A 194 -12.32 -17.24 -22.99
N ALA A 195 -12.52 -16.04 -22.42
CA ALA A 195 -13.07 -15.85 -21.08
C ALA A 195 -14.47 -16.49 -20.96
N MET A 196 -15.33 -16.26 -21.96
CA MET A 196 -16.67 -16.85 -22.00
C MET A 196 -16.62 -18.38 -22.03
N LEU A 197 -15.75 -18.99 -22.84
CA LEU A 197 -15.60 -20.44 -22.91
C LEU A 197 -15.18 -21.04 -21.56
N LEU A 198 -14.26 -20.38 -20.85
CA LEU A 198 -13.83 -20.81 -19.51
C LEU A 198 -14.96 -20.73 -18.49
N LEU A 199 -15.75 -19.65 -18.50
CA LEU A 199 -16.91 -19.51 -17.63
C LEU A 199 -18.01 -20.54 -17.94
N GLN A 200 -18.23 -20.86 -19.21
CA GLN A 200 -19.17 -21.91 -19.63
C GLN A 200 -18.71 -23.29 -19.14
N LEU A 201 -17.42 -23.61 -19.27
CA LEU A 201 -16.85 -24.85 -18.76
C LEU A 201 -17.03 -24.95 -17.24
N ARG A 202 -16.71 -23.87 -16.51
CA ARG A 202 -16.89 -23.80 -15.05
C ARG A 202 -18.33 -24.02 -14.64
N ARG A 203 -19.27 -23.35 -15.31
CA ARG A 203 -20.70 -23.54 -15.07
C ARG A 203 -21.11 -24.99 -15.26
N ALA A 204 -20.71 -25.62 -16.37
CA ALA A 204 -21.05 -27.02 -16.66
C ALA A 204 -20.46 -28.02 -15.64
N ASN A 205 -19.37 -27.66 -14.96
CA ASN A 205 -18.80 -28.49 -13.90
C ASN A 205 -19.44 -28.25 -12.52
N LEU A 206 -19.91 -27.03 -12.24
CA LEU A 206 -20.65 -26.73 -11.00
C LEU A 206 -22.09 -27.25 -11.01
N GLU A 207 -22.67 -27.49 -12.20
CA GLU A 207 -24.01 -28.04 -12.37
C GLU A 207 -24.05 -29.59 -12.29
N LYS A 208 -22.90 -30.26 -12.10
CA LYS A 208 -22.79 -31.73 -11.92
C LYS A 208 -22.81 -32.11 -10.44
#